data_AF-A0A1G9QIR1-F1
#
_entry.id   AF-A0A1G9QIR1-F1
#
_cell.length_a   1.000
_cell.length_b   1.000
_cell.length_c   1.000
_cell.angle_alpha   90.00
_cell.angle_beta   90.00
_cell.angle_gamma   90.00
#
_symmetry.space_group_name_H-M   'P 1'
#
loop_
_entity.id
_entity.type
_entity.pdbx_description
1 polymer ?
#
loop_
_entity_poly.entity_id
_entity_poly.type
_entity_poly.pdbx_seq_one_letter_code
_entity_poly.pdbx_strand_id
1 'polypeptide(L)'
;MTHYEQVADALQNTTWITWCTGVTLDDVLARYNGSGHQVTTATLGKAHEDASFCLEENVPLLFAAELGHGVVLLEPALPFLETGAQEHLSQAGVCLDVGWSDFGPPFVTYREKGRVVVSFDGIDWEDDATPDEETVERWMSTTPGGLEAWQRNYGTASLMTAEAIMGAPMDEQWLAREHTCITPRRDDSERPPGRSVTLAEVLEATGRLD
;
A
#
# COMPACT_ATOMS: atom_id res chain seq x y z
N MET A 1 18.21 16.88 -0.08
CA MET A 1 17.23 15.80 0.13
C MET A 1 17.52 14.73 -0.88
N THR A 2 17.69 13.49 -0.41
CA THR A 2 17.83 12.32 -1.29
C THR A 2 16.46 11.98 -1.89
N HIS A 3 16.43 11.36 -3.08
CA HIS A 3 15.18 11.00 -3.79
C HIS A 3 14.19 10.23 -2.88
N TYR A 4 14.69 9.32 -2.05
CA TYR A 4 13.86 8.55 -1.11
C TYR A 4 13.20 9.40 -0.03
N GLU A 5 13.88 10.44 0.48
CA GLU A 5 13.29 11.33 1.48
C GLU A 5 12.09 12.08 0.91
N GLN A 6 12.14 12.49 -0.37
CA GLN A 6 11.03 13.17 -1.05
C GLN A 6 9.81 12.25 -1.25
N VAL A 7 10.05 11.01 -1.65
CA VAL A 7 8.96 10.03 -1.84
C VAL A 7 8.37 9.63 -0.49
N ALA A 8 9.20 9.38 0.52
CA ALA A 8 8.74 9.10 1.87
C ALA A 8 7.91 10.28 2.43
N ASP A 9 8.34 11.52 2.17
CA ASP A 9 7.59 12.74 2.54
C ASP A 9 6.24 12.82 1.83
N ALA A 10 6.18 12.55 0.52
CA ALA A 10 4.93 12.50 -0.24
C ALA A 10 3.96 11.43 0.28
N LEU A 11 4.50 10.37 0.88
CA LEU A 11 3.72 9.28 1.47
C LEU A 11 3.37 9.51 2.94
N GLN A 12 3.90 10.53 3.63
CA GLN A 12 3.63 10.78 5.05
C GLN A 12 2.13 10.88 5.37
N ASN A 13 1.32 11.39 4.43
CA ASN A 13 -0.13 11.47 4.58
C ASN A 13 -0.84 10.13 4.31
N THR A 14 -0.11 9.02 4.18
CA THR A 14 -0.67 7.69 3.96
C THR A 14 -0.48 6.82 5.17
N THR A 15 -1.56 6.38 5.80
CA THR A 15 -1.45 5.70 7.09
C THR A 15 -0.95 4.26 6.98
N TRP A 16 -1.31 3.56 5.90
CA TRP A 16 -0.80 2.22 5.61
C TRP A 16 -0.45 2.02 4.14
N ILE A 17 0.63 1.29 3.91
CA ILE A 17 1.09 0.89 2.57
C ILE A 17 1.38 -0.60 2.57
N THR A 18 0.88 -1.29 1.56
CA THR A 18 1.16 -2.70 1.33
C THR A 18 1.70 -2.90 -0.09
N TRP A 19 2.89 -3.49 -0.22
CA TRP A 19 3.45 -3.91 -1.50
C TRP A 19 3.33 -5.42 -1.63
N CYS A 20 2.70 -5.92 -2.69
CA CYS A 20 2.53 -7.35 -2.91
C CYS A 20 3.04 -7.76 -4.29
N THR A 21 3.89 -8.79 -4.33
CA THR A 21 4.40 -9.40 -5.57
C THR A 21 3.55 -10.58 -6.00
N GLY A 22 3.64 -10.96 -7.29
CA GLY A 22 2.95 -12.13 -7.82
C GLY A 22 1.42 -11.98 -7.92
N VAL A 23 0.90 -10.80 -7.58
CA VAL A 23 -0.50 -10.40 -7.75
C VAL A 23 -0.57 -9.29 -8.79
N THR A 24 -1.65 -9.29 -9.56
CA THR A 24 -1.97 -8.22 -10.52
C THR A 24 -3.00 -7.26 -9.93
N LEU A 25 -3.14 -6.08 -10.54
CA LEU A 25 -4.21 -5.15 -10.17
C LEU A 25 -5.59 -5.77 -10.37
N ASP A 26 -5.75 -6.63 -11.38
CA ASP A 26 -7.00 -7.33 -11.66
C ASP A 26 -7.33 -8.33 -10.55
N ASP A 27 -6.33 -9.02 -9.98
CA ASP A 27 -6.53 -9.91 -8.82
C ASP A 27 -7.02 -9.15 -7.60
N VAL A 28 -6.51 -7.94 -7.38
CA VAL A 28 -6.98 -7.04 -6.31
C VAL A 28 -8.43 -6.63 -6.58
N LEU A 29 -8.72 -6.14 -7.78
CA LEU A 29 -10.05 -5.66 -8.15
C LEU A 29 -11.10 -6.76 -8.13
N ALA A 30 -10.73 -8.00 -8.46
CA ALA A 30 -11.62 -9.15 -8.38
C ALA A 30 -12.18 -9.36 -6.96
N ARG A 31 -11.47 -8.95 -5.91
CA ARG A 31 -11.97 -9.02 -4.52
C ARG A 31 -13.04 -7.98 -4.22
N TYR A 32 -13.03 -6.87 -4.92
CA TYR A 32 -13.96 -5.75 -4.74
C TYR A 32 -15.09 -5.74 -5.77
N ASN A 33 -15.06 -6.68 -6.71
CA ASN A 33 -16.11 -6.83 -7.71
C ASN A 33 -17.39 -7.37 -7.07
N GLY A 34 -18.50 -6.64 -7.21
CA GLY A 34 -19.81 -7.03 -6.69
C GLY A 34 -20.05 -6.79 -5.19
N SER A 35 -19.08 -6.24 -4.45
CA SER A 35 -19.14 -6.06 -2.99
C SER A 35 -19.62 -4.68 -2.54
N GLY A 36 -20.38 -3.97 -3.38
CA GLY A 36 -20.86 -2.63 -3.02
C GLY A 36 -19.75 -1.59 -2.98
N HIS A 37 -18.66 -1.76 -3.74
CA HIS A 37 -17.59 -0.78 -3.90
C HIS A 37 -17.70 -0.03 -5.24
N GLN A 38 -17.24 1.21 -5.24
CA GLN A 38 -17.02 2.02 -6.43
C GLN A 38 -15.53 2.02 -6.76
N VAL A 39 -15.22 1.92 -8.04
CA VAL A 39 -13.86 1.96 -8.58
C VAL A 39 -13.76 3.19 -9.48
N THR A 40 -12.76 4.03 -9.23
CA THR A 40 -12.44 5.22 -10.02
C THR A 40 -10.94 5.27 -10.28
N THR A 41 -10.49 6.26 -11.05
CA THR A 41 -9.07 6.61 -11.14
C THR A 41 -8.83 7.97 -10.51
N ALA A 42 -7.65 8.14 -9.90
CA ALA A 42 -7.23 9.40 -9.32
C ALA A 42 -5.70 9.44 -9.17
N THR A 43 -5.13 10.65 -9.13
CA THR A 43 -3.73 10.83 -8.73
C THR A 43 -3.59 10.74 -7.21
N LEU A 44 -2.38 10.50 -6.71
CA LEU A 44 -2.13 10.43 -5.26
C LEU A 44 -2.44 11.77 -4.55
N GLY A 45 -2.16 12.91 -5.19
CA GLY A 45 -2.56 14.21 -4.62
C GLY A 45 -4.08 14.33 -4.46
N LYS A 46 -4.84 13.88 -5.46
CA LYS A 46 -6.30 13.89 -5.39
C LYS A 46 -6.84 12.89 -4.36
N ALA A 47 -6.16 11.74 -4.24
CA ALA A 47 -6.41 10.75 -3.21
C ALA A 47 -6.44 11.33 -1.81
N HIS A 48 -5.40 12.08 -1.45
CA HIS A 48 -5.22 12.62 -0.11
C HIS A 48 -6.24 13.71 0.21
N GLU A 49 -6.61 14.53 -0.79
CA GLU A 49 -7.73 15.47 -0.66
C GLU A 49 -9.04 14.75 -0.37
N ASP A 50 -9.34 13.71 -1.14
CA ASP A 50 -10.57 12.93 -0.98
C ASP A 50 -10.54 12.11 0.32
N ALA A 51 -9.38 11.58 0.71
CA ALA A 51 -9.16 10.86 1.97
C ALA A 51 -9.40 11.76 3.19
N SER A 52 -8.99 13.03 3.13
CA SER A 52 -9.26 14.01 4.18
C SER A 52 -10.76 14.21 4.39
N PHE A 53 -11.52 14.30 3.30
CA PHE A 53 -12.98 14.32 3.38
C PHE A 53 -13.57 12.99 3.87
N CYS A 54 -13.05 11.87 3.36
CA CYS A 54 -13.49 10.53 3.71
C CYS A 54 -13.26 10.20 5.19
N LEU A 55 -12.22 10.76 5.81
CA LEU A 55 -11.93 10.63 7.24
C LEU A 55 -13.04 11.28 8.10
N GLU A 56 -13.51 12.48 7.74
CA GLU A 56 -14.62 13.15 8.44
C GLU A 56 -15.90 12.29 8.43
N GLU A 57 -16.08 11.54 7.36
CA GLU A 57 -17.25 10.71 7.10
C GLU A 57 -17.07 9.25 7.50
N ASN A 58 -15.90 8.91 8.06
CA ASN A 58 -15.52 7.56 8.44
C ASN A 58 -15.67 6.52 7.29
N VAL A 59 -15.30 6.92 6.07
CA VAL A 59 -15.33 6.07 4.88
C VAL A 59 -13.90 5.69 4.51
N PRO A 60 -13.52 4.40 4.49
CA PRO A 60 -12.19 4.01 4.09
C PRO A 60 -12.02 4.18 2.57
N LEU A 61 -10.79 4.45 2.16
CA LEU A 61 -10.40 4.56 0.76
C LEU A 61 -9.15 3.72 0.53
N LEU A 62 -9.09 2.99 -0.59
CA LEU A 62 -7.95 2.19 -0.99
C LEU A 62 -7.45 2.63 -2.37
N PHE A 63 -6.19 3.00 -2.46
CA PHE A 63 -5.48 3.16 -3.73
C PHE A 63 -4.77 1.87 -4.10
N ALA A 64 -4.92 1.44 -5.34
CA ALA A 64 -4.26 0.26 -5.89
C ALA A 64 -3.57 0.60 -7.21
N ALA A 65 -2.31 0.21 -7.34
CA ALA A 65 -1.48 0.60 -8.47
C ALA A 65 -0.46 -0.49 -8.80
N GLU A 66 -0.23 -0.76 -10.08
CA GLU A 66 0.85 -1.66 -10.50
C GLU A 66 2.22 -1.02 -10.23
N LEU A 67 3.17 -1.81 -9.74
CA LEU A 67 4.57 -1.41 -9.60
C LEU A 67 5.47 -2.61 -9.86
N GLY A 68 6.37 -2.50 -10.84
CA GLY A 68 7.27 -3.59 -11.20
C GLY A 68 6.52 -4.88 -11.51
N HIS A 69 6.76 -5.93 -10.73
CA HIS A 69 6.12 -7.24 -10.89
C HIS A 69 5.00 -7.51 -9.87
N GLY A 70 4.37 -6.47 -9.35
CA GLY A 70 3.28 -6.58 -8.40
C GLY A 70 2.40 -5.33 -8.31
N VAL A 71 1.77 -5.16 -7.15
CA VAL A 71 0.89 -4.04 -6.84
C VAL A 71 1.29 -3.35 -5.54
N VAL A 72 1.01 -2.05 -5.46
CA VAL A 72 1.04 -1.22 -4.26
C VAL A 72 -0.39 -0.89 -3.87
N LEU A 73 -0.69 -1.03 -2.60
CA LEU A 73 -1.94 -0.71 -1.96
C LEU A 73 -1.69 0.39 -0.93
N LEU A 74 -2.41 1.50 -1.02
CA LEU A 74 -2.26 2.67 -0.15
C LEU A 74 -3.58 2.98 0.53
N GLU A 75 -3.54 3.10 1.85
CA GLU A 75 -4.70 3.38 2.70
C GLU A 75 -4.45 4.73 3.38
N PRO A 76 -4.87 5.84 2.75
CA PRO A 76 -4.40 7.17 3.13
C PRO A 76 -4.89 7.69 4.48
N ALA A 77 -5.91 7.09 5.10
CA ALA A 77 -6.48 7.63 6.34
C ALA A 77 -7.01 6.55 7.27
N LEU A 78 -7.84 5.66 6.75
CA LEU A 78 -8.49 4.60 7.52
C LEU A 78 -8.08 3.23 6.97
N PRO A 79 -7.93 2.22 7.84
CA PRO A 79 -7.73 0.85 7.38
C PRO A 79 -8.88 0.42 6.48
N PHE A 80 -8.52 -0.14 5.34
CA PHE A 80 -9.37 -0.70 4.32
C PHE A 80 -9.12 -2.21 4.18
N LEU A 81 -7.85 -2.61 4.22
CA LEU A 81 -7.46 -4.00 4.07
C LEU A 81 -7.66 -4.76 5.38
N GLU A 82 -8.55 -5.75 5.34
CA GLU A 82 -8.67 -6.71 6.42
C GLU A 82 -7.48 -7.68 6.42
N THR A 83 -7.11 -8.20 7.59
CA THR A 83 -6.00 -9.17 7.74
C THR A 83 -6.13 -10.36 6.80
N GLY A 84 -7.34 -10.89 6.58
CA GLY A 84 -7.57 -12.00 5.65
C GLY A 84 -7.28 -11.64 4.19
N ALA A 85 -7.36 -10.36 3.81
CA ALA A 85 -6.96 -9.90 2.47
C ALA A 85 -5.43 -9.92 2.33
N GLN A 86 -4.69 -9.42 3.32
CA GLN A 86 -3.23 -9.42 3.34
C GLN A 86 -2.65 -10.85 3.32
N GLU A 87 -3.23 -11.77 4.11
CA GLU A 87 -2.87 -13.18 4.09
C GLU A 87 -3.14 -13.84 2.73
N HIS A 88 -4.21 -13.47 2.05
CA HIS A 88 -4.53 -14.02 0.75
C HIS A 88 -3.60 -13.48 -0.34
N LEU A 89 -3.34 -12.18 -0.38
CA LEU A 89 -2.47 -11.56 -1.39
C LEU A 89 -1.04 -12.14 -1.33
N SER A 90 -0.54 -12.38 -0.12
CA SER A 90 0.77 -13.00 0.09
C SER A 90 0.81 -14.51 -0.23
N GLN A 91 -0.26 -15.13 -0.73
CA GLN A 91 -0.21 -16.52 -1.23
C GLN A 91 0.51 -16.63 -2.58
N ALA A 92 0.38 -15.62 -3.44
CA ALA A 92 0.94 -15.66 -4.79
C ALA A 92 2.41 -15.19 -4.86
N GLY A 93 2.90 -14.55 -3.80
CA GLY A 93 4.24 -14.00 -3.71
C GLY A 93 4.56 -13.59 -2.29
N VAL A 94 5.10 -12.39 -2.14
CA VAL A 94 5.41 -11.79 -0.83
C VAL A 94 4.63 -10.50 -0.69
N CYS A 95 4.24 -10.14 0.53
CA CYS A 95 3.71 -8.82 0.84
C CYS A 95 4.54 -8.15 1.93
N LEU A 96 4.81 -6.87 1.77
CA LEU A 96 5.38 -6.00 2.79
C LEU A 96 4.32 -4.99 3.18
N ASP A 97 3.81 -5.09 4.40
CA ASP A 97 2.87 -4.14 5.00
C ASP A 97 3.68 -3.18 5.88
N VAL A 98 3.47 -1.88 5.72
CA VAL A 98 4.11 -0.84 6.53
C VAL A 98 3.04 0.17 6.93
N GLY A 99 3.03 0.55 8.20
CA GLY A 99 2.12 1.56 8.71
C GLY A 99 2.85 2.63 9.49
N TRP A 100 2.35 3.85 9.41
CA TRP A 100 2.69 4.95 10.29
C TRP A 100 1.41 5.73 10.58
N SER A 101 1.01 5.76 11.84
CA SER A 101 -0.24 6.39 12.22
C SER A 101 -0.07 7.14 13.52
N ASP A 102 -0.86 8.18 13.72
CA ASP A 102 -1.01 8.81 15.04
C ASP A 102 -1.74 7.87 16.04
N PHE A 103 -2.29 6.75 15.55
CA PHE A 103 -3.13 5.82 16.30
C PHE A 103 -2.40 4.58 16.81
N GLY A 104 -1.10 4.43 16.51
CA GLY A 104 -0.30 3.27 16.89
C GLY A 104 1.14 3.40 16.43
N PRO A 105 2.06 2.60 17.00
CA PRO A 105 3.45 2.62 16.60
C PRO A 105 3.62 2.33 15.10
N PRO A 106 4.70 2.85 14.48
CA PRO A 106 5.04 2.42 13.13
C PRO A 106 5.33 0.93 13.15
N PHE A 107 4.94 0.22 12.10
CA PHE A 107 5.19 -1.22 12.03
C PHE A 107 5.61 -1.63 10.63
N VAL A 108 6.27 -2.78 10.60
CA VAL A 108 6.60 -3.50 9.38
C VAL A 108 6.17 -4.94 9.56
N THR A 109 5.47 -5.48 8.58
CA THR A 109 5.12 -6.89 8.52
C THR A 109 5.46 -7.42 7.13
N TYR A 110 6.31 -8.43 7.06
CA TYR A 110 6.65 -9.13 5.83
C TYR A 110 6.02 -10.51 5.84
N ARG A 111 5.25 -10.81 4.80
CA ARG A 111 4.48 -12.05 4.64
C ARG A 111 4.92 -12.82 3.43
N GLU A 112 4.95 -14.14 3.56
CA GLU A 112 5.16 -15.08 2.47
C GLU A 112 4.22 -16.28 2.66
N LYS A 113 3.55 -16.71 1.59
CA LYS A 113 2.60 -17.85 1.60
C LYS A 113 1.50 -17.69 2.65
N GLY A 114 1.01 -16.46 2.82
CA GLY A 114 -0.02 -16.10 3.81
C GLY A 114 0.42 -16.17 5.26
N ARG A 115 1.72 -16.19 5.55
CA ARG A 115 2.24 -16.22 6.92
C ARG A 115 3.17 -15.05 7.16
N VAL A 116 3.11 -14.50 8.37
CA VAL A 116 4.11 -13.55 8.85
C VAL A 116 5.45 -14.28 8.96
N VAL A 117 6.45 -13.77 8.24
CA VAL A 117 7.83 -14.24 8.28
C VAL A 117 8.64 -13.34 9.21
N VAL A 118 8.47 -12.02 9.09
CA VAL A 118 8.94 -11.07 10.10
C VAL A 118 7.90 -10.00 10.39
N SER A 119 7.86 -9.52 11.64
CA SER A 119 7.08 -8.34 12.02
C SER A 119 7.79 -7.61 13.16
N PHE A 120 7.76 -6.28 13.16
CA PHE A 120 8.40 -5.46 14.18
C PHE A 120 7.86 -4.03 14.20
N ASP A 121 8.08 -3.33 15.32
CA ASP A 121 7.88 -1.88 15.47
C ASP A 121 9.01 -1.11 14.74
N GLY A 122 8.68 -0.14 13.89
CA GLY A 122 9.67 0.59 13.08
C GLY A 122 10.67 1.45 13.89
N ILE A 123 10.41 1.70 15.17
CA ILE A 123 11.23 2.48 16.10
C ILE A 123 11.85 1.55 17.16
N ASP A 124 11.01 0.78 17.86
CA ASP A 124 11.42 -0.06 19.00
C ASP A 124 11.35 -1.56 18.66
N TRP A 125 11.91 -1.93 17.50
CA TRP A 125 11.83 -3.29 16.96
C TRP A 125 12.43 -4.38 17.88
N GLU A 126 13.39 -4.04 18.75
CA GLU A 126 14.03 -4.95 19.70
C GLU A 126 13.01 -5.55 20.69
N ASP A 127 11.98 -4.78 21.06
CA ASP A 127 11.00 -5.17 22.07
C ASP A 127 9.80 -5.95 21.49
N ASP A 128 9.52 -5.80 20.19
CA ASP A 128 8.35 -6.38 19.50
C ASP A 128 8.71 -7.16 18.22
N ALA A 129 9.91 -7.75 18.18
CA ALA A 129 10.37 -8.58 17.06
C ALA A 129 9.64 -9.94 17.00
N THR A 130 9.09 -10.25 15.83
CA THR A 130 8.58 -11.57 15.46
C THR A 130 9.37 -12.12 14.28
N PRO A 131 9.88 -13.38 14.32
CA PRO A 131 9.74 -14.34 15.42
C PRO A 131 10.68 -14.09 16.60
N ASP A 132 11.82 -13.44 16.35
CA ASP A 132 12.84 -13.08 17.33
C ASP A 132 13.73 -11.95 16.77
N GLU A 133 14.40 -11.23 17.68
CA GLU A 133 15.28 -10.09 17.39
C GLU A 133 16.34 -10.43 16.34
N GLU A 134 17.08 -11.53 16.53
CA GLU A 134 18.18 -11.95 15.65
C GLU A 134 17.69 -12.21 14.21
N THR A 135 16.51 -12.81 14.06
CA THR A 135 15.91 -13.08 12.75
C THR A 135 15.44 -11.80 12.08
N VAL A 136 14.86 -10.86 12.82
CA VAL A 136 14.46 -9.54 12.32
C VAL A 136 15.68 -8.74 11.88
N GLU A 137 16.74 -8.66 12.69
CA GLU A 137 17.99 -7.96 12.32
C GLU A 137 18.63 -8.54 11.06
N ARG A 138 18.66 -9.88 10.96
CA ARG A 138 19.19 -10.57 9.78
C ARG A 138 18.38 -10.20 8.54
N TRP A 139 17.07 -10.14 8.65
CA TRP A 139 16.20 -9.72 7.56
C TRP A 139 16.43 -8.25 7.19
N MET A 140 16.46 -7.34 8.16
CA MET A 140 16.77 -5.92 7.96
C MET A 140 18.13 -5.72 7.29
N SER A 141 19.11 -6.57 7.61
CA SER A 141 20.44 -6.52 7.00
C SER A 141 20.45 -6.88 5.51
N THR A 142 19.38 -7.49 4.99
CA THR A 142 19.23 -7.77 3.54
C THR A 142 18.64 -6.60 2.76
N THR A 143 18.06 -5.60 3.44
CA THR A 143 17.57 -4.35 2.83
C THR A 143 18.72 -3.57 2.21
N PRO A 144 18.51 -2.87 1.07
CA PRO A 144 19.49 -1.88 0.60
C PRO A 144 19.86 -0.87 1.69
N GLY A 145 21.16 -0.75 2.00
CA GLY A 145 21.63 0.08 3.12
C GLY A 145 21.69 -0.64 4.48
N GLY A 146 21.21 -1.87 4.56
CA GLY A 146 21.32 -2.77 5.72
C GLY A 146 20.58 -2.28 6.97
N LEU A 147 20.96 -2.85 8.12
CA LEU A 147 20.40 -2.50 9.43
C LEU A 147 20.54 -1.01 9.76
N GLU A 148 21.64 -0.37 9.36
CA GLU A 148 21.87 1.06 9.59
C GLU A 148 20.81 1.96 8.91
N ALA A 149 20.23 1.53 7.78
CA ALA A 149 19.19 2.30 7.11
C ALA A 149 17.92 2.34 7.96
N TRP A 150 17.51 1.20 8.50
CA TRP A 150 16.36 1.07 9.41
C TRP A 150 16.54 1.90 10.68
N GLN A 151 17.72 1.80 11.31
CA GLN A 151 18.06 2.58 12.50
C GLN A 151 18.08 4.10 12.25
N ARG A 152 18.39 4.53 11.02
CA ARG A 152 18.45 5.96 10.67
C ARG A 152 17.10 6.54 10.32
N ASN A 153 16.34 5.85 9.47
CA ASN A 153 15.06 6.32 8.97
C ASN A 153 14.22 5.14 8.46
N TYR A 154 13.28 4.70 9.30
CA TYR A 154 12.41 3.56 9.01
C TYR A 154 11.59 3.74 7.73
N GLY A 155 11.10 4.95 7.43
CA GLY A 155 10.26 5.22 6.26
C GLY A 155 11.06 5.09 4.96
N THR A 156 12.26 5.67 4.93
CA THR A 156 13.19 5.50 3.81
C THR A 156 13.61 4.03 3.65
N ALA A 157 13.94 3.34 4.73
CA ALA A 157 14.34 1.93 4.69
C ALA A 157 13.20 1.01 4.20
N SER A 158 11.96 1.30 4.61
CA SER A 158 10.76 0.62 4.16
C SER A 158 10.58 0.76 2.65
N LEU A 159 10.69 1.98 2.13
CA LEU A 159 10.59 2.26 0.70
C LEU A 159 11.70 1.57 -0.11
N MET A 160 12.96 1.64 0.37
CA MET A 160 14.08 0.95 -0.28
C MET A 160 13.88 -0.57 -0.31
N THR A 161 13.35 -1.15 0.77
CA THR A 161 13.04 -2.58 0.86
C THR A 161 11.92 -2.93 -0.12
N ALA A 162 10.85 -2.14 -0.14
CA ALA A 162 9.73 -2.33 -1.06
C ALA A 162 10.19 -2.31 -2.52
N GLU A 163 10.95 -1.29 -2.95
CA GLU A 163 11.43 -1.21 -4.33
C GLU A 163 12.33 -2.38 -4.72
N ALA A 164 13.17 -2.85 -3.79
CA ALA A 164 13.99 -4.04 -4.00
C ALA A 164 13.14 -5.30 -4.17
N ILE A 165 12.09 -5.46 -3.36
CA ILE A 165 11.12 -6.56 -3.45
C ILE A 165 10.34 -6.48 -4.76
N MET A 166 9.86 -5.29 -5.15
CA MET A 166 9.02 -5.08 -6.33
C MET A 166 9.81 -5.04 -7.64
N GLY A 167 11.14 -4.92 -7.56
CA GLY A 167 12.04 -4.82 -8.72
C GLY A 167 11.83 -3.56 -9.56
N ALA A 168 11.21 -2.52 -9.00
CA ALA A 168 10.95 -1.25 -9.66
C ALA A 168 10.87 -0.10 -8.65
N PRO A 169 11.30 1.11 -9.02
CA PRO A 169 11.23 2.27 -8.15
C PRO A 169 9.83 2.88 -8.13
N MET A 170 9.43 3.41 -6.97
CA MET A 170 8.26 4.27 -6.83
C MET A 170 8.72 5.73 -6.94
N ASP A 171 8.95 6.16 -8.18
CA ASP A 171 9.53 7.45 -8.51
C ASP A 171 8.48 8.58 -8.68
N GLU A 172 8.95 9.79 -8.97
CA GLU A 172 8.10 10.95 -9.23
C GLU A 172 7.07 10.70 -10.35
N GLN A 173 7.43 9.93 -11.37
CA GLN A 173 6.51 9.60 -12.47
C GLN A 173 5.39 8.67 -11.98
N TRP A 174 5.73 7.68 -11.17
CA TRP A 174 4.76 6.81 -10.53
C TRP A 174 3.84 7.59 -9.57
N LEU A 175 4.38 8.54 -8.80
CA LEU A 175 3.57 9.38 -7.91
C LEU A 175 2.60 10.31 -8.68
N ALA A 176 3.01 10.81 -9.84
CA ALA A 176 2.25 11.80 -10.61
C ALA A 176 1.14 11.21 -11.50
N ARG A 177 1.18 9.91 -11.81
CA ARG A 177 0.19 9.27 -12.69
C ARG A 177 -1.12 8.95 -11.95
N GLU A 178 -2.15 8.65 -12.72
CA GLU A 178 -3.40 8.13 -12.16
C GLU A 178 -3.27 6.67 -11.75
N HIS A 179 -3.90 6.34 -10.64
CA HIS A 179 -3.97 5.00 -10.05
C HIS A 179 -5.42 4.64 -9.80
N THR A 180 -5.68 3.37 -9.48
CA THR A 180 -7.03 2.91 -9.18
C THR A 180 -7.40 3.28 -7.76
N CYS A 181 -8.59 3.86 -7.57
CA CYS A 181 -9.15 4.22 -6.29
C CYS A 181 -10.40 3.39 -6.04
N ILE A 182 -10.52 2.82 -4.85
CA ILE A 182 -11.59 1.94 -4.43
C ILE A 182 -12.20 2.51 -3.15
N THR A 183 -13.51 2.75 -3.18
CA THR A 183 -14.28 3.25 -2.04
C THR A 183 -15.56 2.45 -1.88
N PRO A 184 -16.14 2.36 -0.67
CA PRO A 184 -17.50 1.85 -0.51
C PRO A 184 -18.49 2.69 -1.31
N ARG A 185 -19.44 2.06 -2.01
CA ARG A 185 -20.58 2.77 -2.62
C ARG A 185 -21.38 3.44 -1.52
N ARG A 186 -21.59 4.74 -1.67
CA ARG A 186 -22.62 5.46 -0.92
C ARG A 186 -23.95 5.28 -1.64
N ASP A 187 -25.05 5.19 -0.90
CA ASP A 187 -26.37 5.41 -1.50
C ASP A 187 -26.42 6.83 -2.06
N ASP A 188 -26.92 6.98 -3.29
CA ASP A 188 -26.83 8.18 -4.16
C ASP A 188 -27.41 9.49 -3.59
N SER A 189 -27.89 9.52 -2.35
CA SER A 189 -28.56 10.70 -1.79
C SER A 189 -27.62 11.84 -1.37
N GLU A 190 -26.29 11.67 -1.34
CA GLU A 190 -25.43 12.62 -0.62
C GLU A 190 -24.18 13.20 -1.31
N ARG A 191 -23.82 12.94 -2.60
CA ARG A 191 -22.74 13.73 -3.25
C ARG A 191 -22.80 13.89 -4.78
N PRO A 192 -22.20 14.96 -5.36
CA PRO A 192 -22.38 15.39 -6.75
C PRO A 192 -21.62 14.50 -7.75
N PRO A 193 -21.99 14.51 -9.04
CA PRO A 193 -21.67 13.43 -9.97
C PRO A 193 -20.19 13.42 -10.35
N GLY A 194 -19.45 12.46 -9.80
CA GLY A 194 -18.23 11.94 -10.41
C GLY A 194 -18.60 10.95 -11.50
N ARG A 195 -17.94 11.01 -12.67
CA ARG A 195 -18.17 10.06 -13.77
C ARG A 195 -17.82 8.65 -13.28
N SER A 196 -18.84 7.85 -13.01
CA SER A 196 -18.67 6.42 -12.72
C SER A 196 -18.17 5.74 -14.00
N VAL A 197 -17.02 5.07 -13.90
CA VAL A 197 -16.43 4.26 -14.97
C VAL A 197 -16.50 2.80 -14.54
N THR A 198 -16.84 1.93 -15.46
CA THR A 198 -17.00 0.50 -15.21
C THR A 198 -15.65 -0.22 -15.22
N LEU A 199 -15.56 -1.38 -14.56
CA LEU A 199 -14.37 -2.25 -14.60
C LEU A 199 -13.94 -2.57 -16.04
N ALA A 200 -14.90 -2.77 -16.94
CA ALA A 200 -14.64 -2.99 -18.36
C ALA A 200 -13.94 -1.80 -19.01
N GLU A 201 -14.37 -0.57 -18.71
CA GLU A 201 -13.74 0.65 -19.23
C GLU A 201 -12.33 0.88 -18.65
N VAL A 202 -12.07 0.44 -17.40
CA VAL A 202 -10.73 0.49 -16.80
C VAL A 202 -9.80 -0.54 -17.45
N LEU A 203 -10.27 -1.77 -17.65
CA LEU A 203 -9.50 -2.84 -18.33
C LEU A 203 -9.22 -2.53 -19.80
N GLU A 204 -10.12 -1.80 -20.46
CA GLU A 204 -9.94 -1.31 -21.83
C GLU A 204 -8.91 -0.17 -21.89
N ALA A 205 -8.93 0.75 -20.90
CA ALA A 205 -7.97 1.84 -20.81
C ALA A 205 -6.53 1.37 -20.49
N THR A 206 -6.36 0.24 -19.81
CA THR A 206 -5.05 -0.37 -19.51
C THR A 206 -4.54 -1.29 -20.63
N GLY A 207 -5.27 -1.43 -21.74
CA GLY A 207 -4.82 -2.16 -22.93
C GLY A 207 -4.76 -3.68 -22.77
N ARG A 208 -5.60 -4.26 -21.90
CA ARG A 208 -5.60 -5.71 -21.57
C ARG A 208 -6.89 -6.44 -21.95
N LEU A 209 -7.44 -6.14 -23.12
CA LEU A 209 -8.50 -6.97 -23.73
C LEU A 209 -8.02 -7.51 -25.08
N ASP A 210 -7.57 -8.78 -25.07
CA ASP A 210 -7.62 -9.68 -26.23
C ASP A 210 -8.72 -10.73 -26.00
#